data_AF-F0YEK8-F1
#
_entry.id   AF-F0YEK8-F1
#
_cell.length_a   1.000
_cell.length_b   1.000
_cell.length_c   1.000
_cell.angle_alpha   90.00
_cell.angle_beta   90.00
_cell.angle_gamma   90.00
#
_symmetry.space_group_name_H-M   'P 1'
#
loop_
_entity.id
_entity.type
_entity.pdbx_description
1 polymer ?
#
loop_
_entity_poly.entity_id
_entity_poly.type
_entity_poly.pdbx_seq_one_letter_code
_entity_poly.pdbx_strand_id
1 'polypeptide(L)'
;MAPPHTGNPDTVDTYGWYGQYHGHPIRPCEIVERRLREDKKKVVFFAGDSSLDNKFWFQDSAPAVNGYETILVPPEMKQDVAYHVNKLFADRAPGWAQGRTRERNSQLQRLLSRPFSTRWAALNTAIEATSLNDRAFGRLLDQDAFLRDHVTEEDVVVVSVGGNDIALAPVLCTCANIVPLLCAGLCCGEALDACACACPPDNRVTAYASNLVAKRKPKLVVVAMIYYLDVHGRGSWADGTLRLLGYNAKPELLQRAIRHVFKLGTRRIHIDGVPVVALPFFEILDGSDTADYVERVEPSPRGGAKLAAAIVEAVLTNA
;
A
#
# COMPACT_ATOMS: atom_id res chain seq x y z
N MET A 1 -23.38 -20.25 22.93
CA MET A 1 -23.92 -19.59 21.72
C MET A 1 -23.68 -18.10 21.87
N ALA A 2 -22.85 -17.50 21.02
CA ALA A 2 -22.78 -16.05 20.94
C ALA A 2 -24.14 -15.53 20.42
N PRO A 3 -24.67 -14.43 20.97
CA PRO A 3 -25.95 -13.90 20.52
C PRO A 3 -25.87 -13.54 19.02
N PRO A 4 -26.97 -13.71 18.25
CA PRO A 4 -27.01 -13.31 16.86
C PRO A 4 -26.74 -11.80 16.79
N HIS A 5 -25.76 -11.39 15.99
CA HIS A 5 -25.49 -9.97 15.72
C HIS A 5 -26.73 -9.33 15.10
N THR A 6 -27.54 -8.64 15.91
CA THR A 6 -28.64 -7.75 15.48
C THR A 6 -28.08 -6.41 15.01
N GLY A 7 -26.96 -6.43 14.29
CA GLY A 7 -26.25 -5.24 13.82
C GLY A 7 -26.99 -4.59 12.65
N ASN A 8 -26.91 -3.26 12.57
CA ASN A 8 -27.35 -2.51 11.40
C ASN A 8 -26.62 -3.06 10.14
N PRO A 9 -27.33 -3.54 9.11
CA PRO A 9 -26.73 -4.17 7.93
C PRO A 9 -25.83 -3.24 7.11
N ASP A 10 -25.88 -1.94 7.37
CA ASP A 10 -25.06 -0.90 6.72
C ASP A 10 -23.87 -0.45 7.56
N THR A 11 -23.60 -1.14 8.67
CA THR A 11 -22.44 -0.87 9.53
C THR A 11 -21.51 -2.08 9.58
N VAL A 12 -20.25 -1.80 9.88
CA VAL A 12 -19.18 -2.78 10.01
C VAL A 12 -18.66 -2.76 11.45
N ASP A 13 -18.65 -3.92 12.09
CA ASP A 13 -18.02 -4.09 13.39
C ASP A 13 -16.51 -3.88 13.27
N THR A 14 -15.99 -2.89 14.00
CA THR A 14 -14.58 -2.45 13.91
C THR A 14 -13.61 -3.53 14.35
N TYR A 15 -13.99 -4.31 15.36
CA TYR A 15 -13.17 -5.41 15.85
C TYR A 15 -13.08 -6.53 14.82
N GLY A 16 -14.19 -6.90 14.18
CA GLY A 16 -14.20 -7.83 13.06
C GLY A 16 -13.43 -7.31 11.83
N TRP A 17 -13.49 -6.00 11.58
CA TRP A 17 -12.77 -5.35 10.48
C TRP A 17 -11.26 -5.43 10.64
N TYR A 18 -10.72 -5.09 11.83
CA TYR A 18 -9.28 -5.10 12.10
C TYR A 18 -8.75 -6.39 12.74
N GLY A 19 -9.63 -7.35 13.07
CA GLY A 19 -9.27 -8.56 13.79
C GLY A 19 -8.67 -9.67 12.92
N GLN A 20 -8.74 -9.55 11.59
CA GLN A 20 -8.15 -10.50 10.66
C GLN A 20 -6.68 -10.16 10.37
N TYR A 21 -5.84 -11.19 10.36
CA TYR A 21 -4.45 -11.07 9.92
C TYR A 21 -4.40 -10.83 8.40
N HIS A 22 -4.96 -11.76 7.60
CA HIS A 22 -4.90 -11.74 6.13
C HIS A 22 -5.99 -10.88 5.47
N GLY A 23 -5.74 -9.57 5.35
CA GLY A 23 -6.67 -8.65 4.69
C GLY A 23 -7.99 -8.46 5.44
N HIS A 24 -8.84 -7.57 4.94
CA HIS A 24 -10.18 -7.37 5.48
C HIS A 24 -11.17 -8.42 4.94
N PRO A 25 -12.24 -8.77 5.68
CA PRO A 25 -13.26 -9.68 5.18
C PRO A 25 -14.09 -9.03 4.06
N ILE A 26 -14.43 -9.82 3.02
CA ILE A 26 -15.06 -9.31 1.78
C ILE A 26 -16.41 -8.63 2.02
N ARG A 27 -17.29 -9.23 2.81
CA ARG A 27 -18.63 -8.64 3.07
C ARG A 27 -18.55 -7.25 3.73
N PRO A 28 -17.74 -7.03 4.77
CA PRO A 28 -17.39 -5.70 5.22
C PRO A 28 -16.82 -4.77 4.14
N CYS A 29 -15.94 -5.25 3.24
CA CYS A 29 -15.42 -4.43 2.13
C CYS A 29 -16.55 -3.97 1.19
N GLU A 30 -17.52 -4.83 0.89
CA GLU A 30 -18.71 -4.48 0.08
C GLU A 30 -19.54 -3.37 0.74
N ILE A 31 -19.71 -3.43 2.08
CA ILE A 31 -20.44 -2.40 2.83
C ILE A 31 -19.65 -1.08 2.78
N VAL A 32 -18.35 -1.11 3.09
CA VAL A 32 -17.50 0.08 3.08
C VAL A 32 -17.48 0.73 1.70
N GLU A 33 -17.23 -0.05 0.64
CA GLU A 33 -17.19 0.46 -0.73
C GLU A 33 -18.52 1.10 -1.12
N ARG A 34 -19.64 0.40 -0.94
CA ARG A 34 -20.98 0.93 -1.21
C ARG A 34 -21.22 2.26 -0.49
N ARG A 35 -20.92 2.34 0.81
CA ARG A 35 -21.15 3.54 1.63
C ARG A 35 -20.26 4.71 1.21
N LEU A 36 -18.99 4.46 0.88
CA LEU A 36 -18.11 5.49 0.33
C LEU A 36 -18.64 6.01 -1.03
N ARG A 37 -19.20 5.14 -1.88
CA ARG A 37 -19.83 5.57 -3.15
C ARG A 37 -21.10 6.37 -2.96
N GLU A 38 -21.94 6.03 -1.99
CA GLU A 38 -23.14 6.80 -1.64
C GLU A 38 -22.79 8.25 -1.28
N ASP A 39 -21.63 8.44 -0.62
CA ASP A 39 -21.04 9.75 -0.30
C ASP A 39 -20.28 10.40 -1.49
N LYS A 40 -20.44 9.82 -2.69
CA LYS A 40 -19.85 10.26 -3.97
C LYS A 40 -18.33 10.30 -3.94
N LYS A 41 -17.69 9.38 -3.20
CA LYS A 41 -16.24 9.23 -3.17
C LYS A 41 -15.74 8.47 -4.40
N LYS A 42 -14.60 8.90 -4.90
CA LYS A 42 -13.67 8.08 -5.69
C LYS A 42 -12.84 7.26 -4.73
N VAL A 43 -12.53 6.03 -5.12
CA VAL A 43 -11.85 5.09 -4.23
C VAL A 43 -10.41 4.90 -4.70
N VAL A 44 -9.49 4.97 -3.74
CA VAL A 44 -8.10 4.52 -3.88
C VAL A 44 -8.04 3.12 -3.29
N PHE A 45 -8.03 2.10 -4.14
CA PHE A 45 -7.91 0.71 -3.70
C PHE A 45 -6.44 0.37 -3.44
N PHE A 46 -6.15 -0.26 -2.30
CA PHE A 46 -4.83 -0.83 -2.04
C PHE A 46 -4.82 -2.31 -2.37
N ALA A 47 -3.81 -2.77 -3.09
CA ALA A 47 -3.61 -4.16 -3.46
C ALA A 47 -2.18 -4.57 -3.14
N GLY A 48 -2.02 -5.80 -2.67
CA GLY A 48 -0.70 -6.39 -2.44
C GLY A 48 -0.51 -6.96 -1.04
N ASP A 49 0.60 -6.61 -0.38
CA ASP A 49 1.09 -7.26 0.83
C ASP A 49 1.17 -6.35 2.07
N SER A 50 2.01 -6.74 3.05
CA SER A 50 2.18 -6.11 4.36
C SER A 50 2.61 -4.65 4.31
N SER A 51 3.21 -4.22 3.20
CA SER A 51 3.56 -2.81 2.96
C SER A 51 2.33 -1.88 3.05
N LEU A 52 1.15 -2.39 2.70
CA LEU A 52 -0.13 -1.68 2.74
C LEU A 52 -1.12 -2.27 3.75
N ASP A 53 -0.94 -3.53 4.18
CA ASP A 53 -1.79 -4.22 5.18
C ASP A 53 -1.11 -4.41 6.54
N ASN A 54 -0.49 -3.35 7.08
CA ASN A 54 0.27 -3.43 8.33
C ASN A 54 -0.60 -3.41 9.62
N LYS A 55 -1.93 -3.49 9.50
CA LYS A 55 -2.90 -3.28 10.59
C LYS A 55 -2.74 -4.23 11.78
N PHE A 56 -2.13 -5.40 11.60
CA PHE A 56 -1.98 -6.37 12.68
C PHE A 56 -0.81 -6.06 13.62
N TRP A 57 0.18 -5.32 13.14
CA TRP A 57 1.48 -5.16 13.81
C TRP A 57 1.49 -4.12 14.94
N PHE A 58 0.43 -3.32 15.07
CA PHE A 58 0.29 -2.34 16.15
C PHE A 58 -1.18 -2.22 16.59
N GLN A 59 -1.38 -1.55 17.72
CA GLN A 59 -2.71 -1.34 18.33
C GLN A 59 -3.17 0.12 18.28
N ASP A 60 -2.28 1.03 17.85
CA ASP A 60 -2.57 2.44 17.68
C ASP A 60 -3.82 2.65 16.82
N SER A 61 -4.80 3.31 17.42
CA SER A 61 -6.11 3.58 16.84
C SER A 61 -6.49 5.03 17.09
N ALA A 62 -7.31 5.57 16.20
CA ALA A 62 -7.80 6.93 16.26
C ALA A 62 -9.27 6.97 15.85
N PRO A 63 -9.99 8.09 16.10
CA PRO A 63 -11.33 8.27 15.56
C PRO A 63 -11.34 8.02 14.05
N ALA A 64 -12.36 7.31 13.57
CA ALA A 64 -12.55 7.07 12.16
C ALA A 64 -12.67 8.41 11.39
N VAL A 65 -12.30 8.38 10.11
CA VAL A 65 -12.28 9.58 9.27
C VAL A 65 -12.76 9.29 7.85
N ASN A 66 -13.18 10.34 7.14
CA ASN A 66 -13.39 10.33 5.69
C ASN A 66 -14.53 9.42 5.19
N GLY A 67 -15.59 9.30 5.98
CA GLY A 67 -16.79 8.47 5.73
C GLY A 67 -16.88 7.30 6.71
N TYR A 68 -15.74 6.80 7.19
CA TYR A 68 -15.67 5.66 8.11
C TYR A 68 -16.33 5.94 9.47
N GLU A 69 -16.51 7.21 9.86
CA GLU A 69 -17.22 7.66 11.06
C GLU A 69 -18.65 7.12 11.16
N THR A 70 -19.28 6.86 10.01
CA THR A 70 -20.67 6.38 9.93
C THR A 70 -20.77 4.91 9.53
N ILE A 71 -19.64 4.30 9.15
CA ILE A 71 -19.57 2.92 8.66
C ILE A 71 -19.10 2.00 9.78
N LEU A 72 -18.08 2.40 10.53
CA LEU A 72 -17.45 1.60 11.58
C LEU A 72 -18.16 1.75 12.93
N VAL A 73 -18.32 0.64 13.65
CA VAL A 73 -18.94 0.59 14.98
C VAL A 73 -18.05 -0.25 15.92
N PRO A 74 -17.43 0.35 16.96
CA PRO A 74 -17.34 1.80 17.22
C PRO A 74 -16.58 2.55 16.11
N PRO A 75 -16.77 3.88 15.93
CA PRO A 75 -16.18 4.65 14.84
C PRO A 75 -14.69 4.94 15.07
N GLU A 76 -13.88 3.89 15.01
CA GLU A 76 -12.44 3.89 15.25
C GLU A 76 -11.71 3.22 14.09
N MET A 77 -10.53 3.73 13.73
CA MET A 77 -9.65 3.15 12.72
C MET A 77 -8.28 2.90 13.32
N LYS A 78 -7.68 1.75 12.99
CA LYS A 78 -6.25 1.55 13.23
C LYS A 78 -5.45 2.55 12.41
N GLN A 79 -4.34 3.04 12.95
CA GLN A 79 -3.47 4.00 12.29
C GLN A 79 -2.55 3.33 11.24
N ASP A 80 -3.16 2.54 10.34
CA ASP A 80 -2.52 1.94 9.19
C ASP A 80 -2.36 2.93 8.02
N VAL A 81 -1.75 2.47 6.92
CA VAL A 81 -1.54 3.32 5.74
C VAL A 81 -2.87 3.87 5.21
N ALA A 82 -3.94 3.08 5.24
CA ALA A 82 -5.25 3.47 4.71
C ALA A 82 -5.91 4.55 5.58
N TYR A 83 -5.79 4.46 6.90
CA TYR A 83 -6.19 5.54 7.81
C TYR A 83 -5.45 6.83 7.49
N HIS A 84 -4.13 6.79 7.33
CA HIS A 84 -3.36 7.99 7.07
C HIS A 84 -3.69 8.61 5.70
N VAL A 85 -3.94 7.81 4.67
CA VAL A 85 -4.41 8.31 3.36
C VAL A 85 -5.79 8.94 3.48
N ASN A 86 -6.73 8.28 4.16
CA ASN A 86 -8.07 8.83 4.39
C ASN A 86 -8.03 10.14 5.19
N LYS A 87 -7.18 10.20 6.23
CA LYS A 87 -6.96 11.41 7.03
C LYS A 87 -6.40 12.54 6.18
N LEU A 88 -5.40 12.28 5.34
CA LEU A 88 -4.84 13.30 4.46
C LEU A 88 -5.84 13.79 3.41
N PHE A 89 -6.70 12.92 2.88
CA PHE A 89 -7.79 13.36 2.01
C PHE A 89 -8.81 14.20 2.77
N ALA A 90 -9.23 13.77 3.97
CA ALA A 90 -10.11 14.52 4.88
C ALA A 90 -9.57 15.92 5.16
N ASP A 91 -8.30 16.03 5.54
CA ASP A 91 -7.63 17.29 5.91
C ASP A 91 -7.41 18.22 4.71
N ARG A 92 -7.28 17.68 3.49
CA ARG A 92 -7.09 18.44 2.24
C ARG A 92 -8.40 18.81 1.52
N ALA A 93 -9.56 18.63 2.16
CA ALA A 93 -10.83 19.19 1.67
C ALA A 93 -10.70 20.70 1.35
N PRO A 94 -11.50 21.26 0.41
CA PRO A 94 -11.30 22.62 -0.10
C PRO A 94 -11.16 23.65 1.03
N GLY A 95 -9.93 24.12 1.22
CA GLY A 95 -9.49 24.96 2.34
C GLY A 95 -7.96 25.02 2.45
N TRP A 96 -7.25 23.96 2.04
CA TRP A 96 -5.78 23.92 2.06
C TRP A 96 -5.11 24.84 1.03
N ALA A 97 -5.75 25.12 -0.10
CA ALA A 97 -5.23 26.06 -1.11
C ALA A 97 -5.27 27.54 -0.66
N GLN A 98 -5.84 27.87 0.50
CA GLN A 98 -5.91 29.23 1.05
C GLN A 98 -4.78 29.56 2.05
N GLY A 99 -3.69 28.79 2.05
CA GLY A 99 -2.47 29.07 2.83
C GLY A 99 -1.48 30.06 2.20
N ARG A 100 -1.85 30.77 1.12
CA ARG A 100 -1.04 31.87 0.55
C ARG A 100 -1.87 33.08 0.08
N THR A 101 -2.96 33.45 0.75
CA THR A 101 -3.45 34.85 0.77
C THR A 101 -4.63 35.01 1.72
N ARG A 102 -4.39 35.78 2.80
CA ARG A 102 -5.28 36.70 3.56
C ARG A 102 -6.80 36.43 3.69
N GLU A 103 -7.22 36.42 4.97
CA GLU A 103 -8.34 37.16 5.59
C GLU A 103 -9.75 37.28 4.92
N ARG A 104 -10.75 37.09 5.80
CA ARG A 104 -12.17 37.54 5.78
C ARG A 104 -13.20 36.67 5.03
N ASN A 105 -14.06 35.97 5.81
CA ASN A 105 -15.50 36.25 5.92
C ASN A 105 -16.24 35.15 6.72
N SER A 106 -16.65 35.47 7.94
CA SER A 106 -17.34 34.55 8.88
C SER A 106 -18.78 34.20 8.49
N GLN A 107 -19.41 34.95 7.56
CA GLN A 107 -20.73 34.61 7.03
C GLN A 107 -20.69 33.59 5.88
N LEU A 108 -19.58 33.49 5.14
CA LEU A 108 -19.39 32.47 4.08
C LEU A 108 -19.11 31.08 4.68
N GLN A 109 -18.45 31.01 5.84
CA GLN A 109 -18.21 29.76 6.57
C GLN A 109 -19.48 29.01 6.98
N ARG A 110 -20.60 29.72 7.19
CA ARG A 110 -21.90 29.10 7.51
C ARG A 110 -22.69 28.59 6.31
N LEU A 111 -22.34 28.99 5.09
CA LEU A 111 -22.90 28.43 3.84
C LEU A 111 -21.99 27.32 3.28
N LEU A 112 -20.71 27.31 3.68
CA LEU A 112 -19.73 26.25 3.40
C LEU A 112 -19.76 25.09 4.41
N SER A 113 -20.69 25.10 5.36
CA SER A 113 -20.82 24.08 6.43
C SER A 113 -21.60 22.83 6.01
N ARG A 114 -21.97 22.69 4.73
CA ARG A 114 -22.08 21.34 4.17
C ARG A 114 -20.67 20.81 4.02
N PRO A 115 -20.28 19.71 4.68
CA PRO A 115 -18.94 19.16 4.51
C PRO A 115 -18.80 18.85 3.03
N PHE A 116 -18.02 19.67 2.32
CA PHE A 116 -17.70 19.42 0.93
C PHE A 116 -16.93 18.12 0.92
N SER A 117 -17.62 17.06 0.48
CA SER A 117 -17.08 15.71 0.38
C SER A 117 -15.73 15.77 -0.31
N THR A 118 -14.68 15.38 0.41
CA THR A 118 -13.37 15.09 -0.18
C THR A 118 -13.60 14.09 -1.31
N ARG A 119 -13.04 14.37 -2.48
CA ARG A 119 -13.35 13.56 -3.67
C ARG A 119 -12.85 12.12 -3.55
N TRP A 120 -11.95 11.84 -2.62
CA TRP A 120 -11.23 10.57 -2.51
C TRP A 120 -11.39 9.93 -1.12
N ALA A 121 -11.47 8.61 -1.10
CA ALA A 121 -11.30 7.77 0.08
C ALA A 121 -10.44 6.56 -0.28
N ALA A 122 -9.71 6.02 0.70
CA ALA A 122 -8.93 4.80 0.50
C ALA A 122 -9.64 3.60 1.11
N LEU A 123 -9.62 2.48 0.39
CA LEU A 123 -10.12 1.19 0.84
C LEU A 123 -8.98 0.17 0.74
N ASN A 124 -8.61 -0.40 1.90
CA ASN A 124 -7.57 -1.41 1.93
C ASN A 124 -8.13 -2.76 1.48
N THR A 125 -7.56 -3.32 0.41
CA THR A 125 -7.81 -4.69 -0.06
C THR A 125 -6.52 -5.47 -0.21
N ALA A 126 -5.40 -4.94 0.32
CA ALA A 126 -4.15 -5.67 0.42
C ALA A 126 -4.29 -6.81 1.45
N ILE A 127 -3.43 -7.81 1.31
CA ILE A 127 -3.51 -9.06 2.06
C ILE A 127 -2.15 -9.35 2.67
N GLU A 128 -2.10 -9.22 3.99
CA GLU A 128 -0.91 -9.52 4.78
C GLU A 128 -0.29 -10.89 4.47
N ALA A 129 1.04 -10.94 4.50
CA ALA A 129 1.86 -12.14 4.33
C ALA A 129 1.63 -12.93 3.03
N THR A 130 1.19 -12.25 1.96
CA THR A 130 1.05 -12.86 0.63
C THR A 130 2.16 -12.44 -0.33
N SER A 131 2.38 -13.24 -1.37
CA SER A 131 3.41 -13.07 -2.40
C SER A 131 2.80 -12.99 -3.81
N LEU A 132 3.60 -12.69 -4.83
CA LEU A 132 3.18 -12.85 -6.22
C LEU A 132 2.91 -14.32 -6.59
N ASN A 133 3.41 -15.29 -5.82
CA ASN A 133 3.22 -16.71 -6.15
C ASN A 133 1.82 -17.20 -5.81
N ASP A 134 1.22 -16.62 -4.77
CA ASP A 134 -0.19 -16.87 -4.41
C ASP A 134 -1.16 -16.40 -5.50
N ARG A 135 -0.67 -15.52 -6.39
CA ARG A 135 -1.37 -14.88 -7.50
C ARG A 135 -0.84 -15.33 -8.88
N ALA A 136 -0.02 -16.37 -8.90
CA ALA A 136 0.54 -16.89 -10.14
C ALA A 136 -0.56 -17.48 -11.05
N PHE A 137 -0.25 -17.62 -12.34
CA PHE A 137 -1.12 -18.24 -13.34
C PHE A 137 -2.51 -17.60 -13.46
N GLY A 138 -2.60 -16.28 -13.24
CA GLY A 138 -3.86 -15.54 -13.36
C GLY A 138 -4.81 -15.71 -12.18
N ARG A 139 -4.39 -16.39 -11.11
CA ARG A 139 -5.15 -16.48 -9.87
C ARG A 139 -5.18 -15.12 -9.17
N LEU A 140 -6.35 -14.75 -8.67
CA LEU A 140 -6.54 -13.64 -7.74
C LEU A 140 -7.03 -14.20 -6.41
N LEU A 141 -6.60 -13.61 -5.31
CA LEU A 141 -7.17 -13.88 -4.00
C LEU A 141 -8.53 -13.15 -3.88
N ASP A 142 -9.31 -13.46 -2.85
CA ASP A 142 -10.68 -12.95 -2.76
C ASP A 142 -10.74 -11.41 -2.74
N GLN A 143 -9.81 -10.75 -2.03
CA GLN A 143 -9.75 -9.29 -1.98
C GLN A 143 -9.27 -8.69 -3.31
N ASP A 144 -8.36 -9.36 -4.02
CA ASP A 144 -7.92 -8.97 -5.36
C ASP A 144 -9.08 -9.07 -6.38
N ALA A 145 -9.86 -10.14 -6.28
CA ALA A 145 -11.03 -10.37 -7.11
C ALA A 145 -12.13 -9.34 -6.82
N PHE A 146 -12.37 -9.03 -5.55
CA PHE A 146 -13.27 -7.95 -5.13
C PHE A 146 -12.84 -6.60 -5.73
N LEU A 147 -11.56 -6.21 -5.59
CA LEU A 147 -11.03 -4.99 -6.20
C LEU A 147 -11.30 -4.97 -7.70
N ARG A 148 -10.90 -6.02 -8.43
CA ARG A 148 -11.07 -6.10 -9.89
C ARG A 148 -12.53 -5.93 -10.31
N ASP A 149 -13.43 -6.47 -9.51
CA ASP A 149 -14.85 -6.50 -9.82
C ASP A 149 -15.54 -5.19 -9.44
N HIS A 150 -14.98 -4.38 -8.53
CA HIS A 150 -15.57 -3.13 -8.03
C HIS A 150 -14.86 -1.84 -8.49
N VAL A 151 -13.64 -1.91 -9.02
CA VAL A 151 -12.93 -0.74 -9.53
C VAL A 151 -13.65 -0.09 -10.72
N THR A 152 -13.67 1.24 -10.77
CA THR A 152 -14.27 2.06 -11.82
C THR A 152 -13.23 2.95 -12.51
N GLU A 153 -13.62 3.58 -13.60
CA GLU A 153 -12.79 4.48 -14.41
C GLU A 153 -12.38 5.77 -13.68
N GLU A 154 -13.04 6.10 -12.58
CA GLU A 154 -12.72 7.27 -11.77
C GLU A 154 -11.72 6.99 -10.64
N ASP A 155 -11.40 5.72 -10.40
CA ASP A 155 -10.62 5.27 -9.24
C ASP A 155 -9.12 5.22 -9.49
N VAL A 156 -8.38 4.97 -8.41
CA VAL A 156 -6.96 4.64 -8.45
C VAL A 156 -6.72 3.29 -7.79
N VAL A 157 -5.80 2.51 -8.35
CA VAL A 157 -5.30 1.28 -7.73
C VAL A 157 -3.84 1.48 -7.34
N VAL A 158 -3.51 1.26 -6.07
CA VAL A 158 -2.13 1.29 -5.55
C VAL A 158 -1.70 -0.15 -5.28
N VAL A 159 -0.66 -0.60 -5.97
CA VAL A 159 -0.12 -1.96 -5.89
C VAL A 159 1.22 -1.92 -5.17
N SER A 160 1.37 -2.69 -4.09
CA SER A 160 2.66 -2.91 -3.41
C SER A 160 2.86 -4.40 -3.13
N VAL A 161 3.75 -5.03 -3.88
CA VAL A 161 4.05 -6.46 -3.79
C VAL A 161 5.54 -6.71 -3.98
N GLY A 162 6.01 -7.84 -3.46
CA GLY A 162 7.37 -8.33 -3.69
C GLY A 162 8.25 -8.35 -2.45
N GLY A 163 7.82 -7.74 -1.34
CA GLY A 163 8.56 -7.81 -0.08
C GLY A 163 8.63 -9.24 0.43
N ASN A 164 7.48 -9.91 0.44
CA ASN A 164 7.35 -11.30 0.86
C ASN A 164 7.95 -12.31 -0.13
N ASP A 165 7.97 -12.00 -1.43
CA ASP A 165 8.66 -12.81 -2.44
C ASP A 165 10.18 -12.89 -2.19
N ILE A 166 10.75 -11.88 -1.51
CA ILE A 166 12.15 -11.87 -1.09
C ILE A 166 12.32 -12.47 0.31
N ALA A 167 11.43 -12.13 1.25
CA ALA A 167 11.61 -12.42 2.68
C ALA A 167 11.03 -13.77 3.15
N LEU A 168 9.82 -14.12 2.69
CA LEU A 168 9.04 -15.28 3.16
C LEU A 168 9.08 -16.46 2.20
N ALA A 169 9.00 -16.19 0.90
CA ALA A 169 8.89 -17.22 -0.13
C ALA A 169 9.91 -17.02 -1.26
N PRO A 170 11.22 -16.96 -0.97
CA PRO A 170 12.23 -16.86 -2.00
C PRO A 170 12.23 -18.16 -2.82
N VAL A 171 11.57 -18.13 -3.98
CA VAL A 171 11.64 -19.25 -4.92
C VAL A 171 13.08 -19.39 -5.44
N LEU A 172 13.47 -20.58 -5.89
CA LEU A 172 14.82 -20.84 -6.42
C LEU A 172 15.24 -19.81 -7.47
N CYS A 173 14.30 -19.32 -8.29
CA CYS A 173 14.52 -18.25 -9.25
C CYS A 173 14.85 -16.91 -8.56
N THR A 174 14.13 -16.53 -7.50
CA THR A 174 14.42 -15.33 -6.70
C THR A 174 15.82 -15.42 -6.08
N CYS A 175 16.18 -16.57 -5.49
CA CYS A 175 17.54 -16.80 -4.99
C CYS A 175 18.58 -16.72 -6.11
N ALA A 176 18.33 -17.38 -7.24
CA ALA A 176 19.24 -17.41 -8.38
C ALA A 176 19.42 -16.04 -9.06
N ASN A 177 18.47 -15.11 -8.90
CA ASN A 177 18.58 -13.74 -9.39
C ASN A 177 19.19 -12.79 -8.35
N ILE A 178 18.82 -12.92 -7.07
CA ILE A 178 19.32 -12.04 -6.01
C ILE A 178 20.77 -12.38 -5.63
N VAL A 179 21.14 -13.66 -5.57
CA VAL A 179 22.50 -14.08 -5.18
C VAL A 179 23.56 -13.51 -6.12
N PRO A 180 23.45 -13.60 -7.46
CA PRO A 180 24.39 -12.95 -8.36
C PRO A 180 24.41 -11.43 -8.22
N LEU A 181 23.28 -10.77 -7.97
CA LEU A 181 23.24 -9.33 -7.73
C LEU A 181 24.04 -8.94 -6.47
N LEU A 182 23.88 -9.73 -5.40
CA LEU A 182 24.62 -9.54 -4.14
C LEU A 182 26.12 -9.87 -4.30
N CYS A 183 26.45 -10.94 -5.03
CA CYS A 183 27.84 -11.35 -5.29
C CYS A 183 28.56 -10.38 -6.25
N ALA A 184 27.90 -9.93 -7.33
CA ALA A 184 28.47 -8.95 -8.26
C ALA A 184 28.68 -7.59 -7.57
N GLY A 185 27.78 -7.19 -6.68
CA GLY A 185 27.94 -5.99 -5.85
C GLY A 185 29.14 -6.03 -4.90
N LEU A 186 29.63 -7.22 -4.54
CA LEU A 186 30.84 -7.42 -3.74
C LEU A 186 32.12 -7.39 -4.57
N CYS A 187 32.08 -7.77 -5.85
CA CYS A 187 33.27 -7.91 -6.71
C CYS A 187 33.49 -6.73 -7.65
N CYS A 188 32.45 -6.19 -8.31
CA CYS A 188 32.55 -5.10 -9.28
C CYS A 188 31.22 -4.33 -9.36
N GLY A 189 31.15 -3.11 -8.79
CA GLY A 189 29.94 -2.29 -8.83
C GLY A 189 29.41 -1.99 -10.24
N GLU A 190 30.28 -1.94 -11.24
CA GLU A 190 29.93 -1.73 -12.66
C GLU A 190 29.36 -2.99 -13.34
N ALA A 191 29.68 -4.19 -12.82
CA ALA A 191 29.19 -5.45 -13.39
C ALA A 191 27.69 -5.65 -13.15
N LEU A 192 27.10 -4.99 -12.14
CA LEU A 192 25.66 -5.04 -11.87
C LEU A 192 24.83 -4.40 -12.99
N ASP A 193 25.25 -3.23 -13.50
CA ASP A 193 24.59 -2.57 -14.63
C ASP A 193 24.84 -3.34 -15.95
N ALA A 194 25.95 -4.07 -16.08
CA ALA A 194 26.32 -4.85 -17.27
C ALA A 194 25.76 -6.30 -17.31
N CYS A 195 25.54 -6.92 -16.14
CA CYS A 195 25.09 -8.32 -16.00
C CYS A 195 23.56 -8.42 -15.83
N ALA A 196 22.84 -7.30 -15.90
CA ALA A 196 21.37 -7.23 -15.93
C ALA A 196 20.73 -7.87 -17.17
N CYS A 197 21.49 -8.60 -17.98
CA CYS A 197 21.03 -9.54 -18.99
C CYS A 197 20.53 -10.88 -18.41
N ALA A 198 20.65 -11.10 -17.10
CA ALA A 198 20.01 -12.23 -16.41
C ALA A 198 18.51 -11.96 -16.15
N CYS A 199 17.71 -12.30 -17.16
CA CYS A 199 16.24 -12.35 -17.20
C CYS A 199 15.50 -11.00 -17.06
N PRO A 200 14.58 -10.67 -17.99
CA PRO A 200 13.72 -9.50 -17.83
C PRO A 200 13.02 -9.60 -16.47
N PRO A 201 12.92 -8.50 -15.70
CA PRO A 201 12.23 -8.53 -14.42
C PRO A 201 10.85 -9.13 -14.66
N ASP A 202 10.62 -10.20 -13.89
CA ASP A 202 9.48 -11.08 -13.95
C ASP A 202 8.22 -10.27 -14.30
N ASN A 203 7.60 -10.58 -15.43
CA ASN A 203 6.38 -9.96 -15.93
C ASN A 203 5.18 -10.12 -14.98
N ARG A 204 5.40 -10.68 -13.79
CA ARG A 204 4.41 -11.03 -12.78
C ARG A 204 3.80 -9.83 -12.08
N VAL A 205 4.55 -8.78 -11.75
CA VAL A 205 3.93 -7.56 -11.19
C VAL A 205 3.04 -6.93 -12.25
N THR A 206 3.52 -6.83 -13.49
CA THR A 206 2.75 -6.36 -14.64
C THR A 206 1.51 -7.22 -14.89
N ALA A 207 1.65 -8.55 -14.89
CA ALA A 207 0.55 -9.47 -15.10
C ALA A 207 -0.48 -9.40 -13.97
N TYR A 208 -0.02 -9.34 -12.72
CA TYR A 208 -0.87 -9.17 -11.55
C TYR A 208 -1.65 -7.85 -11.62
N ALA A 209 -0.96 -6.73 -11.81
CA ALA A 209 -1.60 -5.42 -11.92
C ALA A 209 -2.57 -5.36 -13.12
N SER A 210 -2.19 -5.96 -14.25
CA SER A 210 -3.08 -6.07 -15.42
C SER A 210 -4.32 -6.91 -15.14
N ASN A 211 -4.19 -8.00 -14.36
CA ASN A 211 -5.30 -8.85 -13.94
C ASN A 211 -6.25 -8.13 -12.98
N LEU A 212 -5.71 -7.31 -12.06
CA LEU A 212 -6.52 -6.47 -11.16
C LEU A 212 -7.40 -5.49 -11.92
N VAL A 213 -6.97 -5.02 -13.10
CA VAL A 213 -7.70 -4.04 -13.92
C VAL A 213 -8.16 -4.63 -15.26
N ALA A 214 -8.33 -5.95 -15.32
CA ALA A 214 -8.69 -6.63 -16.55
C ALA A 214 -10.14 -6.36 -16.97
N LYS A 215 -11.05 -6.22 -16.00
CA LYS A 215 -12.47 -5.95 -16.26
C LYS A 215 -12.77 -4.48 -16.54
N ARG A 216 -12.13 -3.58 -15.79
CA ARG A 216 -12.32 -2.13 -15.88
C ARG A 216 -10.99 -1.41 -15.69
N LYS A 217 -10.79 -0.34 -16.47
CA LYS A 217 -9.55 0.44 -16.48
C LYS A 217 -9.70 1.63 -15.52
N PRO A 218 -8.99 1.66 -14.37
CA PRO A 218 -9.04 2.80 -13.47
C PRO A 218 -8.37 4.03 -14.11
N LYS A 219 -8.57 5.19 -13.48
CA LYS A 219 -7.92 6.43 -13.91
C LYS A 219 -6.40 6.35 -13.85
N LEU A 220 -5.88 5.63 -12.86
CA LEU A 220 -4.45 5.52 -12.58
C LEU A 220 -4.15 4.19 -11.88
N VAL A 221 -3.00 3.61 -12.20
CA VAL A 221 -2.36 2.58 -11.37
C VAL A 221 -1.05 3.13 -10.81
N VAL A 222 -0.88 3.07 -9.49
CA VAL A 222 0.38 3.38 -8.82
C VAL A 222 1.03 2.06 -8.44
N VAL A 223 2.25 1.79 -8.91
CA VAL A 223 3.01 0.60 -8.53
C VAL A 223 4.16 1.00 -7.60
N ALA A 224 4.02 0.65 -6.33
CA ALA A 224 5.00 0.93 -5.31
C ALA A 224 6.08 -0.15 -5.27
N MET A 225 7.34 0.28 -5.27
CA MET A 225 8.48 -0.58 -4.94
C MET A 225 8.65 -0.62 -3.43
N ILE A 226 9.05 -1.78 -2.88
CA ILE A 226 9.35 -1.95 -1.47
C ILE A 226 10.36 -0.93 -0.95
N TYR A 227 10.25 -0.64 0.35
CA TYR A 227 11.14 0.26 1.07
C TYR A 227 12.38 -0.44 1.66
N TYR A 228 13.29 0.33 2.27
CA TYR A 228 14.40 -0.24 3.02
C TYR A 228 13.97 -0.63 4.41
N LEU A 229 14.47 -1.76 4.89
CA LEU A 229 14.20 -2.23 6.24
C LEU A 229 15.07 -1.47 7.24
N ASP A 230 14.63 -1.37 8.50
CA ASP A 230 15.42 -0.71 9.54
C ASP A 230 16.84 -1.30 9.64
N VAL A 231 17.86 -0.46 9.59
CA VAL A 231 19.27 -0.90 9.59
C VAL A 231 19.78 -1.16 11.01
N HIS A 232 19.08 -0.68 12.03
CA HIS A 232 19.55 -0.73 13.43
C HIS A 232 19.23 -2.05 14.15
N GLY A 233 18.46 -2.95 13.52
CA GLY A 233 18.39 -4.37 13.88
C GLY A 233 17.72 -4.69 15.21
N ARG A 234 16.41 -4.44 15.32
CA ARG A 234 15.62 -4.64 16.56
C ARG A 234 14.94 -6.00 16.72
N GLY A 235 15.33 -7.00 15.95
CA GLY A 235 14.66 -8.31 15.99
C GLY A 235 13.42 -8.31 15.10
N SER A 236 13.33 -9.26 14.17
CA SER A 236 12.13 -9.43 13.34
C SER A 236 11.92 -10.86 12.92
N TRP A 237 10.71 -11.19 12.50
CA TRP A 237 10.40 -12.48 11.87
C TRP A 237 11.29 -12.76 10.64
N ALA A 238 11.80 -11.72 9.97
CA ALA A 238 12.64 -11.83 8.78
C ALA A 238 14.15 -11.99 9.08
N ASP A 239 14.58 -11.93 10.35
CA ASP A 239 16.00 -11.83 10.71
C ASP A 239 16.86 -12.99 10.20
N GLY A 240 16.30 -14.20 10.12
CA GLY A 240 16.98 -15.36 9.55
C GLY A 240 17.36 -15.11 8.09
N THR A 241 16.38 -14.73 7.27
CA THR A 241 16.56 -14.40 5.86
C THR A 241 17.49 -13.19 5.69
N LEU A 242 17.31 -12.13 6.47
CA LEU A 242 18.13 -10.92 6.40
C LEU A 242 19.60 -11.18 6.77
N ARG A 243 19.85 -12.08 7.73
CA ARG A 243 21.20 -12.51 8.08
C ARG A 243 21.87 -13.25 6.92
N LEU A 244 21.13 -14.15 6.26
CA LEU A 244 21.63 -14.88 5.09
C LEU A 244 21.94 -13.95 3.91
N LEU A 245 21.13 -12.91 3.71
CA LEU A 245 21.35 -11.87 2.71
C LEU A 245 22.45 -10.86 3.11
N GLY A 246 23.07 -11.01 4.28
CA GLY A 246 24.12 -10.12 4.78
C GLY A 246 23.61 -8.72 5.16
N TYR A 247 22.29 -8.52 5.27
CA TYR A 247 21.69 -7.20 5.50
C TYR A 247 22.16 -6.56 6.82
N ASN A 248 22.42 -7.38 7.84
CA ASN A 248 22.91 -6.90 9.15
C ASN A 248 24.34 -6.35 9.10
N ALA A 249 25.15 -6.79 8.13
CA ALA A 249 26.54 -6.38 8.01
C ALA A 249 26.73 -5.33 6.91
N LYS A 250 25.97 -5.45 5.81
CA LYS A 250 26.08 -4.66 4.59
C LYS A 250 24.70 -4.35 3.99
N PRO A 251 23.85 -3.57 4.69
CA PRO A 251 22.49 -3.27 4.23
C PRO A 251 22.47 -2.63 2.83
N GLU A 252 23.52 -1.90 2.47
CA GLU A 252 23.67 -1.24 1.18
C GLU A 252 23.60 -2.19 -0.01
N LEU A 253 23.92 -3.49 0.16
CA LEU A 253 23.85 -4.47 -0.93
C LEU A 253 22.40 -4.76 -1.33
N LEU A 254 21.53 -5.04 -0.36
CA LEU A 254 20.10 -5.24 -0.62
C LEU A 254 19.46 -3.94 -1.11
N GLN A 255 19.82 -2.80 -0.51
CA GLN A 255 19.32 -1.49 -0.96
C GLN A 255 19.72 -1.19 -2.41
N ARG A 256 20.94 -1.52 -2.83
CA ARG A 256 21.37 -1.43 -4.25
C ARG A 256 20.54 -2.33 -5.15
N ALA A 257 20.27 -3.57 -4.72
CA ALA A 257 19.43 -4.49 -5.47
C ALA A 257 18.00 -3.94 -5.64
N ILE A 258 17.39 -3.41 -4.57
CA ILE A 258 16.08 -2.74 -4.62
C ILE A 258 16.08 -1.60 -5.65
N ARG A 259 17.09 -0.72 -5.63
CA ARG A 259 17.20 0.37 -6.62
C ARG A 259 17.34 -0.14 -8.06
N HIS A 260 18.10 -1.21 -8.27
CA HIS A 260 18.24 -1.84 -9.58
C HIS A 260 16.94 -2.43 -10.08
N VAL A 261 16.22 -3.19 -9.24
CA VAL A 261 14.91 -3.76 -9.56
C VAL A 261 13.91 -2.66 -9.89
N PHE A 262 13.92 -1.54 -9.16
CA PHE A 262 13.09 -0.39 -9.49
C PHE A 262 13.42 0.21 -10.87
N LYS A 263 14.71 0.49 -11.13
CA LYS A 263 15.21 1.11 -12.36
C LYS A 263 14.92 0.25 -13.60
N LEU A 264 15.10 -1.06 -13.49
CA LEU A 264 15.02 -1.99 -14.61
C LEU A 264 13.66 -2.66 -14.76
N GLY A 265 12.89 -2.78 -13.67
CA GLY A 265 11.60 -3.45 -13.60
C GLY A 265 10.46 -2.50 -13.28
N THR A 266 10.28 -2.14 -12.01
CA THR A 266 9.08 -1.44 -11.52
C THR A 266 8.76 -0.16 -12.30
N ARG A 267 9.78 0.65 -12.62
CA ARG A 267 9.62 1.90 -13.38
C ARG A 267 9.20 1.68 -14.84
N ARG A 268 9.38 0.48 -15.37
CA ARG A 268 9.04 0.12 -16.76
C ARG A 268 7.72 -0.63 -16.89
N ILE A 269 7.00 -0.84 -15.78
CA ILE A 269 5.69 -1.48 -15.80
C ILE A 269 4.74 -0.64 -16.64
N HIS A 270 4.09 -1.31 -17.59
CA HIS A 270 3.08 -0.75 -18.46
C HIS A 270 1.83 -1.60 -18.38
N ILE A 271 0.67 -0.96 -18.33
CA ILE A 271 -0.64 -1.62 -18.36
C ILE A 271 -1.43 -0.99 -19.50
N ASP A 272 -1.84 -1.82 -20.45
CA ASP A 272 -2.54 -1.34 -21.64
C ASP A 272 -3.81 -0.55 -21.27
N GLY A 273 -3.87 0.68 -21.78
CA GLY A 273 -5.01 1.58 -21.59
C GLY A 273 -5.10 2.27 -20.22
N VAL A 274 -4.07 2.14 -19.35
CA VAL A 274 -4.07 2.74 -18.01
C VAL A 274 -2.75 3.47 -17.75
N PRO A 275 -2.77 4.76 -17.35
CA PRO A 275 -1.58 5.44 -16.86
C PRO A 275 -0.97 4.70 -15.66
N VAL A 276 0.34 4.52 -15.66
CA VAL A 276 1.08 3.88 -14.56
C VAL A 276 2.10 4.84 -13.98
N VAL A 277 2.11 4.98 -12.65
CA VAL A 277 3.12 5.72 -11.89
C VAL A 277 3.89 4.75 -11.01
N ALA A 278 5.21 4.71 -11.17
CA ALA A 278 6.08 3.95 -10.27
C ALA A 278 6.45 4.79 -9.06
N LEU A 279 6.26 4.25 -7.85
CA LEU A 279 6.46 4.95 -6.58
C LEU A 279 7.57 4.27 -5.75
N PRO A 280 8.75 4.90 -5.58
CA PRO A 280 9.86 4.27 -4.87
C PRO A 280 9.73 4.42 -3.35
N PHE A 281 9.05 3.50 -2.64
CA PHE A 281 8.93 3.63 -1.17
C PHE A 281 10.26 3.61 -0.44
N PHE A 282 11.33 3.06 -1.04
CA PHE A 282 12.67 3.11 -0.46
C PHE A 282 13.26 4.51 -0.35
N GLU A 283 12.73 5.50 -1.07
CA GLU A 283 13.09 6.92 -0.89
C GLU A 283 12.31 7.56 0.26
N ILE A 284 11.21 6.94 0.69
CA ILE A 284 10.31 7.44 1.73
C ILE A 284 10.68 6.86 3.10
N LEU A 285 10.90 5.55 3.14
CA LEU A 285 11.39 4.80 4.29
C LEU A 285 12.77 4.22 3.96
N ASP A 286 13.81 4.93 4.38
CA ASP A 286 15.21 4.68 4.01
C ASP A 286 15.97 3.77 4.99
N GLY A 287 15.28 3.23 5.99
CA GLY A 287 15.83 2.34 7.01
C GLY A 287 16.60 3.05 8.12
N SER A 288 16.76 4.38 8.07
CA SER A 288 17.62 5.11 9.00
C SER A 288 16.92 5.52 10.31
N ASP A 289 15.60 5.76 10.27
CA ASP A 289 14.79 6.13 11.43
C ASP A 289 13.95 4.93 11.87
N THR A 290 14.39 4.23 12.91
CA THR A 290 13.67 3.04 13.35
C THR A 290 12.26 3.32 13.86
N ALA A 291 11.93 4.54 14.27
CA ALA A 291 10.56 4.84 14.72
C ALA A 291 9.55 4.76 13.57
N ASP A 292 10.00 4.66 12.33
CA ASP A 292 9.15 4.37 11.18
C ASP A 292 8.77 2.88 11.06
N TYR A 293 9.30 2.00 11.91
CA TYR A 293 9.15 0.55 11.79
C TYR A 293 8.62 -0.10 13.07
N VAL A 294 7.91 -1.22 12.89
CA VAL A 294 7.61 -2.22 13.91
C VAL A 294 8.50 -3.43 13.64
N GLU A 295 9.20 -3.90 14.68
CA GLU A 295 10.19 -4.99 14.69
C GLU A 295 11.41 -4.77 13.78
N ARG A 296 11.22 -4.49 12.49
CA ARG A 296 12.24 -4.06 11.51
C ARG A 296 11.65 -3.85 10.12
N VAL A 297 10.54 -4.54 9.86
CA VAL A 297 10.01 -4.80 8.54
C VAL A 297 8.77 -3.96 8.29
N GLU A 298 7.87 -3.92 9.26
CA GLU A 298 6.53 -3.38 9.02
C GLU A 298 6.50 -1.89 9.29
N PRO A 299 5.78 -1.08 8.51
CA PRO A 299 5.68 0.34 8.79
C PRO A 299 4.95 0.53 10.12
N SER A 300 5.51 1.36 11.01
CA SER A 300 4.77 1.85 12.18
C SER A 300 3.67 2.83 11.75
N PRO A 301 2.80 3.31 12.66
CA PRO A 301 1.89 4.41 12.34
C PRO A 301 2.62 5.63 11.75
N ARG A 302 3.82 5.94 12.26
CA ARG A 302 4.65 7.04 11.74
C ARG A 302 5.18 6.72 10.34
N GLY A 303 5.69 5.51 10.12
CA GLY A 303 6.17 5.09 8.79
C GLY A 303 5.03 5.04 7.77
N GLY A 304 3.88 4.48 8.15
CA GLY A 304 2.66 4.45 7.36
C GLY A 304 2.15 5.84 7.00
N ALA A 305 2.25 6.82 7.91
CA ALA A 305 1.94 8.22 7.60
C ALA A 305 2.84 8.83 6.51
N LYS A 306 4.15 8.49 6.50
CA LYS A 306 5.09 8.93 5.46
C LYS A 306 4.73 8.29 4.10
N LEU A 307 4.47 6.98 4.08
CA LEU A 307 4.01 6.27 2.88
C LEU A 307 2.71 6.86 2.34
N ALA A 308 1.73 7.11 3.23
CA ALA A 308 0.46 7.71 2.88
C ALA A 308 0.61 9.10 2.24
N ALA A 309 1.53 9.94 2.74
CA ALA A 309 1.80 11.24 2.14
C ALA A 309 2.29 11.12 0.69
N ALA A 310 3.22 10.19 0.42
CA ALA A 310 3.72 9.93 -0.92
C ALA A 310 2.64 9.36 -1.85
N ILE A 311 1.79 8.45 -1.35
CA ILE A 311 0.64 7.90 -2.10
C ILE A 311 -0.33 9.02 -2.48
N VAL A 312 -0.72 9.88 -1.52
CA VAL A 312 -1.66 10.98 -1.75
C VAL A 312 -1.10 11.98 -2.75
N GLU A 313 0.19 12.29 -2.68
CA GLU A 313 0.86 13.15 -3.67
C GLU A 313 0.85 12.53 -5.07
N ALA A 314 1.17 11.23 -5.19
CA ALA A 314 1.13 10.52 -6.46
C ALA A 314 -0.30 10.51 -7.05
N VAL A 315 -1.32 10.25 -6.24
CA VAL A 315 -2.73 10.28 -6.65
C VAL A 315 -3.14 11.67 -7.12
N LEU A 316 -2.93 12.70 -6.29
CA LEU A 316 -3.42 14.05 -6.60
C LEU A 316 -2.71 14.71 -7.78
N THR A 317 -1.46 14.33 -8.05
CA THR A 317 -0.67 14.88 -9.16
C THR A 317 -1.04 14.23 -10.50
N ASN A 318 -1.51 12.98 -10.50
CA ASN A 318 -1.67 12.18 -11.72
C ASN A 318 -3.12 11.75 -12.01
N ALA A 319 -4.06 11.92 -11.07
CA ALA A 319 -5.46 11.47 -11.19
C ALA A 319 -6.49 12.60 -11.26
#